data_AF-A0A1I7C821-F1
#
_entry.id   AF-A0A1I7C821-F1
#
_cell.length_a   1.000
_cell.length_b   1.000
_cell.length_c   1.000
_cell.angle_alpha   90.00
_cell.angle_beta   90.00
_cell.angle_gamma   90.00
#
_symmetry.space_group_name_H-M   'P 1'
#
loop_
_entity.id
_entity.type
_entity.pdbx_description
1 polymer ?
#
loop_
_entity_poly.entity_id
_entity_poly.type
_entity_poly.pdbx_seq_one_letter_code
_entity_poly.pdbx_strand_id
1 'polypeptide(L)'
;MSARFQVKSTMTVDASWTRLASRAARVVLARQDMSYPQLAGELAKLGVPESARAVEAKVIRGTFRFSFFLQTLVASQAECPSRWVDVFSSPDTWEARATRVLAIELAGQPWLDWRMLSNRLEEIGVSIAVDSLQSQIDSGSFLTTLFLQCATVCHFDSILRFLDISSLNEAALAGSSIP
;
A
#
# COMPACT_ATOMS: atom_id res chain seq x y z
N MET A 1 23.72 18.99 -16.60
CA MET A 1 22.29 19.29 -16.32
C MET A 1 21.49 18.08 -15.80
N SER A 2 22.12 16.95 -15.42
CA SER A 2 21.38 15.67 -15.23
C SER A 2 20.88 15.35 -13.82
N ALA A 3 21.58 15.74 -12.75
CA ALA A 3 21.20 15.32 -11.39
C ALA A 3 19.93 16.01 -10.85
N ARG A 4 19.72 17.30 -11.19
CA ARG A 4 18.60 18.09 -10.64
C ARG A 4 17.24 17.74 -11.26
N PHE A 5 17.25 17.23 -12.50
CA PHE A 5 16.04 16.75 -13.18
C PHE A 5 15.63 15.36 -12.70
N GLN A 6 16.57 14.44 -12.50
CA GLN A 6 16.29 13.10 -11.97
C GLN A 6 15.70 13.16 -10.55
N VAL A 7 16.29 13.96 -9.65
CA VAL A 7 15.78 14.12 -8.26
C VAL A 7 14.36 14.68 -8.24
N LYS A 8 14.04 15.63 -9.13
CA LYS A 8 12.69 16.21 -9.22
C LYS A 8 11.67 15.18 -9.69
N SER A 9 12.03 14.32 -10.65
CA SER A 9 11.14 13.28 -11.18
C SER A 9 10.86 12.18 -10.14
N THR A 10 11.88 11.68 -9.44
CA THR A 10 11.69 10.68 -8.36
C THR A 10 10.78 11.23 -7.26
N MET A 11 10.96 12.49 -6.85
CA MET A 11 10.07 13.15 -5.88
C MET A 11 8.62 13.24 -6.35
N THR A 12 8.36 13.42 -7.66
CA THR A 12 6.99 13.47 -8.19
C THR A 12 6.31 12.10 -8.25
N VAL A 13 7.09 11.03 -8.50
CA VAL A 13 6.60 9.65 -8.46
C VAL A 13 6.21 9.28 -7.03
N ASP A 14 7.11 9.50 -6.07
CA ASP A 14 6.85 9.25 -4.65
C ASP A 14 5.65 10.05 -4.14
N ALA A 15 5.53 11.31 -4.54
CA ALA A 15 4.39 12.15 -4.19
C ALA A 15 3.05 11.61 -4.75
N SER A 16 3.06 11.00 -5.93
CA SER A 16 1.85 10.43 -6.54
C SER A 16 1.39 9.18 -5.80
N TRP A 17 2.30 8.25 -5.49
CA TRP A 17 1.98 7.04 -4.74
C TRP A 17 1.55 7.33 -3.30
N THR A 18 2.22 8.26 -2.61
CA THR A 18 1.85 8.67 -1.25
C THR A 18 0.48 9.34 -1.20
N ARG A 19 0.12 10.16 -2.20
CA ARG A 19 -1.24 10.71 -2.34
C ARG A 19 -2.28 9.60 -2.52
N LEU A 20 -1.98 8.56 -3.31
CA LEU A 20 -2.90 7.42 -3.46
C LEU A 20 -3.07 6.63 -2.16
N ALA A 21 -1.98 6.37 -1.42
CA ALA A 21 -2.06 5.71 -0.12
C ALA A 21 -2.92 6.52 0.87
N SER A 22 -2.72 7.84 0.91
CA SER A 22 -3.54 8.76 1.71
C SER A 22 -5.03 8.67 1.33
N ARG A 23 -5.32 8.72 0.03
CA ARG A 23 -6.69 8.62 -0.50
C ARG A 23 -7.33 7.28 -0.16
N ALA A 24 -6.62 6.17 -0.32
CA ALA A 24 -7.15 4.84 0.01
C ALA A 24 -7.60 4.77 1.48
N ALA A 25 -6.77 5.25 2.42
CA ALA A 25 -7.13 5.29 3.84
C ALA A 25 -8.32 6.21 4.11
N ARG A 26 -8.38 7.39 3.47
CA ARG A 26 -9.53 8.31 3.62
C ARG A 26 -10.83 7.72 3.06
N VAL A 27 -10.77 7.02 1.93
CA VAL A 27 -11.95 6.35 1.34
C VAL A 27 -12.49 5.29 2.29
N VAL A 28 -11.61 4.49 2.90
CA VAL A 28 -11.98 3.50 3.91
C VAL A 28 -12.73 4.16 5.07
N LEU A 29 -12.14 5.21 5.65
CA LEU A 29 -12.73 5.93 6.79
C LEU A 29 -14.04 6.62 6.44
N ALA A 30 -14.10 7.30 5.30
CA ALA A 30 -15.29 8.01 4.85
C ALA A 30 -16.48 7.08 4.59
N ARG A 31 -16.23 5.87 4.06
CA ARG A 31 -17.28 4.88 3.84
C ARG A 31 -17.89 4.33 5.13
N GLN A 32 -17.14 4.40 6.23
CA GLN A 32 -17.57 3.94 7.55
C GLN A 32 -17.98 5.09 8.47
N ASP A 33 -18.05 6.32 7.94
CA ASP A 33 -18.29 7.56 8.70
C ASP A 33 -17.39 7.69 9.95
N MET A 34 -16.13 7.26 9.81
CA MET A 34 -15.20 7.12 10.92
C MET A 34 -14.19 8.28 10.96
N SER A 35 -14.16 8.97 12.09
CA SER A 35 -13.17 10.02 12.38
C SER A 35 -11.82 9.46 12.87
N TYR A 36 -10.74 10.26 12.77
CA TYR A 36 -9.43 9.83 13.27
C TYR A 36 -9.39 9.51 14.78
N PRO A 37 -10.08 10.24 15.67
CA PRO A 37 -10.20 9.85 17.07
C PRO A 37 -10.90 8.50 17.28
N GLN A 38 -11.96 8.21 16.53
CA GLN A 38 -12.63 6.91 16.57
C GLN A 38 -11.69 5.80 16.09
N LEU A 39 -11.02 6.00 14.95
CA LEU A 39 -10.03 5.05 14.44
C LEU A 39 -8.92 4.78 15.48
N ALA A 40 -8.38 5.81 16.12
CA ALA A 40 -7.36 5.66 17.17
C ALA A 40 -7.87 4.82 18.35
N GLY A 41 -9.13 5.02 18.76
CA GLY A 41 -9.78 4.22 19.79
C GLY A 41 -9.94 2.75 19.38
N GLU A 42 -10.36 2.47 18.15
CA GLU A 42 -10.50 1.10 17.65
C GLU A 42 -9.15 0.40 17.45
N LEU A 43 -8.13 1.13 16.97
CA LEU A 43 -6.75 0.61 16.87
C LEU A 43 -6.19 0.21 18.23
N ALA A 44 -6.48 0.99 19.29
CA ALA A 44 -6.07 0.64 20.65
C ALA A 44 -6.70 -0.67 21.13
N LYS A 45 -7.96 -0.96 20.77
CA LYS A 45 -8.60 -2.25 21.06
C LYS A 45 -7.96 -3.43 20.33
N LEU A 46 -7.33 -3.18 19.17
CA LEU A 46 -6.54 -4.15 18.43
C LEU A 46 -5.10 -4.29 18.95
N GLY A 47 -4.76 -3.64 20.06
CA GLY A 47 -3.40 -3.65 20.63
C GLY A 47 -2.42 -2.72 19.93
N VAL A 48 -2.90 -1.78 19.11
CA VAL A 48 -2.09 -0.81 18.36
C VAL A 48 -2.38 0.60 18.89
N PRO A 49 -1.77 1.02 20.01
CA PRO A 49 -2.06 2.31 20.61
C PRO A 49 -1.51 3.45 19.73
N GLU A 50 -2.40 4.27 19.20
CA GLU A 50 -2.08 5.46 18.42
C GLU A 50 -2.86 6.65 18.95
N SER A 51 -2.30 7.86 18.84
CA SER A 51 -3.08 9.07 19.09
C SER A 51 -3.83 9.48 17.82
N ALA A 52 -4.98 10.15 17.97
CA ALA A 52 -5.73 10.70 16.83
C ALA A 52 -4.85 11.56 15.91
N ARG A 53 -3.97 12.37 16.50
CA ARG A 53 -3.00 13.21 15.79
C ARG A 53 -1.95 12.39 15.03
N ALA A 54 -1.49 11.27 15.60
CA ALA A 54 -0.52 10.39 14.93
C ALA A 54 -1.16 9.67 13.73
N VAL A 55 -2.40 9.18 13.91
CA VAL A 55 -3.22 8.59 12.84
C VAL A 55 -3.43 9.60 11.71
N GLU A 56 -3.94 10.79 12.03
CA GLU A 56 -4.18 11.85 11.06
C GLU A 56 -2.89 12.20 10.29
N ALA A 57 -1.78 12.40 11.00
CA ALA A 57 -0.51 12.74 10.37
C ALA A 57 0.02 11.64 9.44
N LYS A 58 -0.18 10.35 9.79
CA LYS A 58 0.14 9.21 8.91
C LYS A 58 -0.72 9.22 7.65
N VAL A 59 -2.05 9.35 7.82
CA VAL A 59 -2.99 9.36 6.70
C VAL A 59 -2.73 10.56 5.78
N ILE A 60 -2.46 11.75 6.32
CA ILE A 60 -2.15 12.95 5.53
C ILE A 60 -0.87 12.76 4.71
N ARG A 61 0.20 12.25 5.33
CA ARG A 61 1.48 12.05 4.62
C ARG A 61 1.44 10.91 3.61
N GLY A 62 0.60 9.89 3.83
CA GLY A 62 0.54 8.72 2.96
C GLY A 62 1.75 7.78 3.06
N THR A 63 2.66 8.03 4.01
CA THR A 63 3.89 7.24 4.23
C THR A 63 3.71 6.30 5.42
N PHE A 64 2.82 5.33 5.31
CA PHE A 64 2.57 4.33 6.35
C PHE A 64 2.71 2.90 5.81
N ARG A 65 3.10 1.98 6.71
CA ARG A 65 3.26 0.56 6.39
C ARG A 65 1.93 -0.06 5.97
N PHE A 66 1.99 -1.07 5.11
CA PHE A 66 0.77 -1.77 4.70
C PHE A 66 0.08 -2.49 5.87
N SER A 67 0.84 -2.93 6.87
CA SER A 67 0.29 -3.44 8.13
C SER A 67 -0.65 -2.44 8.82
N PHE A 68 -0.32 -1.15 8.82
CA PHE A 68 -1.20 -0.09 9.34
C PHE A 68 -2.47 0.10 8.49
N PHE A 69 -2.36 -0.07 7.17
CA PHE A 69 -3.54 -0.05 6.31
C PHE A 69 -4.49 -1.21 6.65
N LEU A 70 -3.96 -2.44 6.81
CA LEU A 70 -4.75 -3.60 7.23
C LEU A 70 -5.40 -3.40 8.61
N GLN A 71 -4.66 -2.84 9.57
CA GLN A 71 -5.20 -2.46 10.87
C GLN A 71 -6.34 -1.46 10.73
N THR A 72 -6.20 -0.47 9.83
CA THR A 72 -7.25 0.51 9.54
C THR A 72 -8.50 -0.16 8.97
N LEU A 73 -8.36 -1.11 8.05
CA LEU A 73 -9.49 -1.87 7.51
C LEU A 73 -10.25 -2.61 8.61
N VAL A 74 -9.54 -3.33 9.48
CA VAL A 74 -10.15 -4.09 10.57
C VAL A 74 -10.77 -3.19 11.63
N ALA A 75 -10.04 -2.15 12.06
CA ALA A 75 -10.49 -1.20 13.08
C ALA A 75 -11.75 -0.44 12.62
N SER A 76 -11.84 -0.12 11.33
CA SER A 76 -13.01 0.55 10.75
C SER A 76 -14.14 -0.40 10.36
N GLN A 77 -13.95 -1.72 10.51
CA GLN A 77 -14.90 -2.75 10.04
C GLN A 77 -15.23 -2.61 8.54
N ALA A 78 -14.26 -2.11 7.76
CA ALA A 78 -14.46 -1.92 6.33
C ALA A 78 -14.58 -3.26 5.60
N GLU A 79 -15.44 -3.29 4.59
CA GLU A 79 -15.55 -4.45 3.70
C GLU A 79 -14.21 -4.76 3.04
N CYS A 80 -13.72 -5.98 3.29
CA CYS A 80 -12.47 -6.47 2.73
C CYS A 80 -12.72 -7.36 1.50
N PRO A 81 -11.76 -7.43 0.56
CA PRO A 81 -11.76 -8.45 -0.48
C PRO A 81 -11.92 -9.86 0.11
N SER A 82 -12.77 -10.69 -0.50
CA SER A 82 -13.06 -12.04 -0.01
C SER A 82 -11.83 -12.92 0.12
N ARG A 83 -10.83 -12.72 -0.76
CA ARG A 83 -9.54 -13.43 -0.73
C ARG A 83 -8.70 -13.13 0.52
N TRP A 84 -9.00 -12.07 1.26
CA TRP A 84 -8.24 -11.67 2.45
C TRP A 84 -8.87 -12.14 3.76
N VAL A 85 -10.09 -12.72 3.71
CA VAL A 85 -10.88 -13.06 4.91
C VAL A 85 -10.08 -13.93 5.88
N ASP A 86 -9.45 -14.99 5.38
CA ASP A 86 -8.66 -15.93 6.20
C ASP A 86 -7.43 -15.27 6.83
N VAL A 87 -6.93 -14.18 6.26
CA VAL A 87 -5.77 -13.46 6.79
C VAL A 87 -6.14 -12.71 8.06
N PHE A 88 -7.32 -12.09 8.10
CA PHE A 88 -7.76 -11.31 9.26
C PHE A 88 -8.18 -12.17 10.45
N SER A 89 -8.57 -13.42 10.21
CA SER A 89 -8.88 -14.40 11.26
C SER A 89 -7.63 -15.07 11.85
N SER A 90 -6.46 -14.92 11.23
CA SER A 90 -5.22 -15.54 11.70
C SER A 90 -4.69 -14.89 12.99
N PRO A 91 -4.14 -15.64 13.97
CA PRO A 91 -3.49 -15.05 15.15
C PRO A 91 -2.13 -14.38 14.85
N ASP A 92 -1.72 -14.31 13.58
CA ASP A 92 -0.44 -13.75 13.15
C ASP A 92 -0.27 -12.26 13.47
N THR A 93 0.99 -11.81 13.52
CA THR A 93 1.33 -10.38 13.58
C THR A 93 0.82 -9.63 12.35
N TRP A 94 0.66 -8.31 12.47
CA TRP A 94 0.18 -7.48 11.35
C TRP A 94 1.14 -7.46 10.16
N GLU A 95 2.43 -7.58 10.41
CA GLU A 95 3.48 -7.73 9.39
C GLU A 95 3.31 -9.06 8.63
N ALA A 96 3.13 -10.18 9.35
CA ALA A 96 2.90 -11.48 8.71
C ALA A 96 1.59 -11.49 7.91
N ARG A 97 0.53 -10.82 8.40
CA ARG A 97 -0.70 -10.60 7.64
C ARG A 97 -0.47 -9.77 6.38
N ALA A 98 0.35 -8.72 6.44
CA ALA A 98 0.73 -7.90 5.28
C ALA A 98 1.43 -8.75 4.20
N THR A 99 2.42 -9.54 4.59
CA THR A 99 3.09 -10.50 3.70
C THR A 99 2.11 -11.47 3.08
N ARG A 100 1.21 -12.06 3.89
CA ARG A 100 0.24 -13.05 3.40
C ARG A 100 -0.77 -12.46 2.43
N VAL A 101 -1.27 -11.23 2.67
CA VAL A 101 -2.14 -10.54 1.71
C VAL A 101 -1.42 -10.37 0.37
N LEU A 102 -0.19 -9.84 0.38
CA LEU A 102 0.56 -9.65 -0.87
C LEU A 102 0.85 -10.99 -1.57
N ALA A 103 1.18 -12.04 -0.82
CA ALA A 103 1.40 -13.37 -1.37
C ALA A 103 0.13 -13.95 -2.03
N ILE A 104 -1.05 -13.76 -1.43
CA ILE A 104 -2.34 -14.17 -2.01
C ILE A 104 -2.60 -13.46 -3.34
N GLU A 105 -2.29 -12.17 -3.42
CA GLU A 105 -2.45 -11.40 -4.66
C GLU A 105 -1.47 -11.86 -5.74
N LEU A 106 -0.20 -12.03 -5.39
CA LEU A 106 0.84 -12.51 -6.30
C LEU A 106 0.58 -13.95 -6.77
N ALA A 107 -0.07 -14.79 -5.95
CA ALA A 107 -0.44 -16.16 -6.33
C ALA A 107 -1.38 -16.21 -7.55
N GLY A 108 -2.03 -15.09 -7.91
CA GLY A 108 -2.75 -14.95 -9.18
C GLY A 108 -1.86 -15.02 -10.43
N GLN A 109 -0.53 -14.89 -10.27
CA GLN A 109 0.47 -14.96 -11.34
C GLN A 109 1.63 -15.88 -10.95
N PRO A 110 1.46 -17.21 -10.99
CA PRO A 110 2.47 -18.17 -10.51
C PRO A 110 3.83 -18.11 -11.22
N TRP A 111 3.87 -17.54 -12.42
CA TRP A 111 5.11 -17.37 -13.21
C TRP A 111 5.92 -16.13 -12.83
N LEU A 112 5.39 -15.26 -11.96
CA LEU A 112 6.04 -14.01 -11.58
C LEU A 112 7.11 -14.27 -10.52
N ASP A 113 8.38 -14.10 -10.89
CA ASP A 113 9.49 -14.10 -9.93
C ASP A 113 9.84 -12.68 -9.45
N TRP A 114 10.74 -12.57 -8.46
CA TRP A 114 11.16 -11.30 -7.89
C TRP A 114 11.87 -10.37 -8.88
N ARG A 115 12.58 -10.93 -9.87
CA ARG A 115 13.26 -10.15 -10.90
C ARG A 115 12.24 -9.55 -11.86
N MET A 116 11.26 -10.33 -12.30
CA MET A 116 10.15 -9.86 -13.13
C MET A 116 9.34 -8.80 -12.41
N LEU A 117 9.05 -8.97 -11.11
CA LEU A 117 8.36 -7.95 -10.33
C LEU A 117 9.17 -6.66 -10.21
N SER A 118 10.47 -6.76 -9.91
CA SER A 118 11.37 -5.59 -9.87
C SER A 118 11.40 -4.86 -11.22
N ASN A 119 11.56 -5.58 -12.33
CA ASN A 119 11.54 -4.99 -13.67
C ASN A 119 10.21 -4.28 -13.97
N ARG A 120 9.08 -4.87 -13.59
CA ARG A 120 7.76 -4.24 -13.78
C ARG A 120 7.58 -2.97 -12.95
N LEU A 121 8.13 -2.94 -11.73
CA LEU A 121 8.14 -1.73 -10.91
C LEU A 121 8.99 -0.63 -11.57
N GLU A 122 10.08 -0.99 -12.24
CA GLU A 122 10.89 -0.02 -12.99
C GLU A 122 10.12 0.61 -14.16
N GLU A 123 9.22 -0.13 -14.82
CA GLU A 123 8.36 0.40 -15.90
C GLU A 123 7.47 1.58 -15.42
N ILE A 124 7.16 1.66 -14.13
CA ILE A 124 6.40 2.75 -13.50
C ILE A 124 7.30 3.72 -12.71
N GLY A 125 8.60 3.70 -12.96
CA GLY A 125 9.57 4.62 -12.34
C GLY A 125 9.97 4.27 -10.91
N VAL A 126 9.74 3.02 -10.46
CA VAL A 126 10.06 2.54 -9.11
C VAL A 126 11.23 1.57 -9.17
N SER A 127 12.44 2.05 -8.91
CA SER A 127 13.64 1.19 -8.88
C SER A 127 13.92 0.70 -7.46
N ILE A 128 13.80 -0.60 -7.27
CA ILE A 128 14.10 -1.30 -6.01
C ILE A 128 14.89 -2.56 -6.33
N ALA A 129 16.05 -2.71 -5.69
CA ALA A 129 16.88 -3.91 -5.84
C ALA A 129 16.11 -5.17 -5.41
N VAL A 130 16.24 -6.25 -6.17
CA VAL A 130 15.52 -7.52 -5.98
C VAL A 130 15.63 -8.04 -4.53
N ASP A 131 16.83 -8.06 -3.96
CA ASP A 131 17.05 -8.55 -2.59
C ASP A 131 16.36 -7.67 -1.54
N SER A 132 16.32 -6.35 -1.77
CA SER A 132 15.64 -5.40 -0.88
C SER A 132 14.12 -5.54 -0.99
N LEU A 133 13.61 -5.72 -2.21
CA LEU A 133 12.19 -5.96 -2.47
C LEU A 133 11.73 -7.23 -1.74
N GLN A 134 12.45 -8.33 -1.94
CA GLN A 134 12.16 -9.60 -1.30
C GLN A 134 12.23 -9.46 0.23
N SER A 135 13.32 -8.89 0.77
CA SER A 135 13.48 -8.72 2.22
C SER A 135 12.36 -7.89 2.87
N GLN A 136 11.91 -6.81 2.21
CA GLN A 136 10.81 -5.99 2.72
C GLN A 136 9.47 -6.73 2.70
N ILE A 137 9.22 -7.54 1.67
CA ILE A 137 8.00 -8.34 1.55
C ILE A 137 8.00 -9.49 2.56
N ASP A 138 9.10 -10.23 2.67
CA ASP A 138 9.25 -11.36 3.60
C ASP A 138 9.10 -10.91 5.07
N SER A 139 9.60 -9.71 5.39
CA SER A 139 9.45 -9.11 6.74
C SER A 139 8.11 -8.44 6.99
N GLY A 140 7.25 -8.27 5.98
CA GLY A 140 5.98 -7.54 6.09
C GLY A 140 6.14 -6.05 6.38
N SER A 141 7.35 -5.51 6.21
CA SER A 141 7.73 -4.17 6.62
C SER A 141 7.57 -3.13 5.49
N PHE A 142 6.96 -3.49 4.37
CA PHE A 142 6.80 -2.60 3.23
C PHE A 142 5.74 -1.51 3.43
N LEU A 143 5.90 -0.42 2.69
CA LEU A 143 4.96 0.70 2.65
C LEU A 143 3.69 0.31 1.88
N THR A 144 2.58 0.96 2.23
CA THR A 144 1.34 0.86 1.46
C THR A 144 1.55 1.27 0.00
N THR A 145 2.42 2.24 -0.26
CA THR A 145 2.79 2.64 -1.62
C THR A 145 3.37 1.48 -2.43
N LEU A 146 4.21 0.62 -1.83
CA LEU A 146 4.73 -0.56 -2.51
C LEU A 146 3.63 -1.56 -2.85
N PHE A 147 2.67 -1.77 -1.94
CA PHE A 147 1.49 -2.57 -2.24
C PHE A 147 0.70 -2.01 -3.43
N LEU A 148 0.48 -0.70 -3.48
CA LEU A 148 -0.22 -0.04 -4.59
C LEU A 148 0.54 -0.16 -5.92
N GLN A 149 1.86 -0.03 -5.87
CA GLN A 149 2.74 -0.19 -7.04
C GLN A 149 2.67 -1.62 -7.56
N CYS A 150 2.80 -2.62 -6.68
CA CYS A 150 2.58 -4.04 -7.01
C CYS A 150 1.18 -4.27 -7.58
N ALA A 151 0.13 -3.72 -6.96
CA ALA A 151 -1.24 -3.83 -7.43
C ALA A 151 -1.44 -3.25 -8.83
N THR A 152 -0.72 -2.17 -9.15
CA THR A 152 -0.77 -1.54 -10.47
C THR A 152 -0.10 -2.43 -11.52
N VAL A 153 1.15 -2.85 -11.28
CA VAL A 153 1.92 -3.61 -12.29
C VAL A 153 1.51 -5.09 -12.38
N CYS A 154 0.83 -5.60 -11.36
CA CYS A 154 0.30 -6.96 -11.31
C CYS A 154 -1.23 -7.01 -11.41
N HIS A 155 -1.91 -5.87 -11.64
CA HIS A 155 -3.36 -5.81 -11.85
C HIS A 155 -4.18 -6.52 -10.76
N PHE A 156 -3.92 -6.20 -9.49
CA PHE A 156 -4.68 -6.79 -8.38
C PHE A 156 -6.11 -6.22 -8.36
N ASP A 157 -7.12 -7.02 -8.69
CA ASP A 157 -8.52 -6.57 -8.69
C ASP A 157 -9.02 -6.10 -7.31
N SER A 158 -8.42 -6.61 -6.24
CA SER A 158 -8.78 -6.26 -4.86
C SER A 158 -8.60 -4.77 -4.55
N ILE A 159 -7.66 -4.09 -5.23
CA ILE A 159 -7.41 -2.67 -5.00
C ILE A 159 -8.56 -1.78 -5.46
N LEU A 160 -9.36 -2.25 -6.41
CA LEU A 160 -10.51 -1.50 -6.96
C LEU A 160 -11.59 -1.24 -5.92
N ARG A 161 -11.54 -1.96 -4.78
CA ARG A 161 -12.36 -1.61 -3.63
C ARG A 161 -11.96 -0.28 -3.00
N PHE A 162 -10.70 0.14 -3.08
CA PHE A 162 -10.20 1.31 -2.35
C PHE A 162 -9.85 2.48 -3.26
N LEU A 163 -9.46 2.21 -4.51
CA LEU A 163 -9.00 3.20 -5.47
C LEU A 163 -9.53 2.87 -6.87
N ASP A 164 -9.77 3.91 -7.66
CA ASP A 164 -10.17 3.74 -9.05
C ASP A 164 -8.98 3.45 -9.95
N ILE A 165 -9.17 2.63 -10.99
CA ILE A 165 -8.12 2.26 -11.94
C ILE A 165 -7.48 3.48 -12.63
N SER A 166 -8.26 4.53 -12.91
CA SER A 166 -7.75 5.76 -13.51
C SER A 166 -6.69 6.42 -12.63
N SER A 167 -6.89 6.40 -11.30
CA SER A 167 -5.97 7.02 -10.35
C SER A 167 -4.67 6.23 -10.21
N LEU A 168 -4.73 4.90 -10.33
CA LEU A 168 -3.54 4.04 -10.39
C LEU A 168 -2.74 4.30 -11.67
N ASN A 169 -3.44 4.37 -12.81
CA ASN A 169 -2.82 4.65 -14.11
C ASN A 169 -2.16 6.04 -14.15
N GLU A 170 -2.79 7.07 -13.59
CA GLU A 170 -2.20 8.41 -13.49
C GLU A 170 -0.90 8.41 -12.68
N ALA A 171 -0.84 7.68 -11.55
CA ALA A 171 0.37 7.57 -10.76
C ALA A 171 1.47 6.76 -11.48
N ALA A 172 1.10 5.70 -12.20
CA ALA A 172 2.03 4.94 -13.02
C ALA A 172 2.61 5.77 -14.17
N LEU A 173 1.78 6.53 -14.89
CA LEU A 173 2.20 7.41 -15.99
C LEU A 173 3.12 8.54 -15.52
N ALA A 174 2.88 9.06 -14.31
CA ALA A 174 3.76 10.05 -13.69
C ALA A 174 5.19 9.51 -13.48
N GLY A 175 5.36 8.19 -13.36
CA GLY A 175 6.67 7.54 -13.22
C GLY A 175 7.24 6.94 -14.50
N SER A 176 6.39 6.55 -15.46
CA SER A 176 6.85 6.02 -16.76
C SER A 176 7.34 7.11 -17.73
N SER A 177 7.08 8.38 -17.44
CA SER A 177 7.47 9.54 -18.28
C SER A 177 8.99 9.85 -18.24
N ILE A 178 9.83 8.86 -17.99
CA ILE A 178 11.28 8.97 -17.95
C ILE A 178 11.84 8.47 -19.30
N PRO A 179 12.37 9.35 -20.17
CA PRO A 179 13.12 8.94 -21.36
C PRO A 179 14.50 8.37 -21.01
#